data_AF-A0A269XX42-F1
#
_entry.id   AF-A0A269XX42-F1
#
_cell.length_a   1.000
_cell.length_b   1.000
_cell.length_c   1.000
_cell.angle_alpha   90.00
_cell.angle_beta   90.00
_cell.angle_gamma   90.00
#
_symmetry.space_group_name_H-M   'P 1'
#
loop_
_entity.id
_entity.type
_entity.pdbx_description
1 polymer ?
#
loop_
_entity_poly.entity_id
_entity_poly.type
_entity_poly.pdbx_seq_one_letter_code
_entity_poly.pdbx_strand_id
1 'polypeptide(L)'
;MSNPLVEEIVARALPLIHVEREAEQLDTQEAYEAFRARHAELNRQVINQLRACGWMRDDATTEDMSEIYYAVLRHPALEGSASDRAVAGSLLKEAWKGVHGWAG
;
A
#
# COMPACT_ATOMS: atom_id res chain seq x y z
N MET A 1 -11.42 -17.53 -9.61
CA MET A 1 -10.01 -17.69 -9.20
C MET A 1 -9.48 -16.32 -8.86
N SER A 2 -8.63 -16.19 -7.83
CA SER A 2 -7.93 -14.92 -7.58
C SER A 2 -6.82 -14.72 -8.60
N ASN A 3 -6.41 -13.47 -8.80
CA ASN A 3 -5.27 -13.12 -9.66
C ASN A 3 -3.98 -13.25 -8.83
N PRO A 4 -3.01 -14.12 -9.19
CA PRO A 4 -1.79 -14.31 -8.41
C PRO A 4 -1.00 -13.02 -8.15
N LEU A 5 -1.04 -12.07 -9.09
CA LEU A 5 -0.42 -10.75 -8.95
C LEU A 5 -1.08 -9.90 -7.85
N VAL A 6 -2.41 -10.01 -7.71
CA VAL A 6 -3.17 -9.30 -6.67
C VAL A 6 -2.91 -9.93 -5.30
N GLU A 7 -2.83 -11.26 -5.21
CA GLU A 7 -2.41 -11.97 -3.99
C GLU A 7 -1.01 -11.53 -3.54
N GLU A 8 -0.03 -11.49 -4.45
CA GLU A 8 1.36 -11.07 -4.16
C GLU A 8 1.44 -9.61 -3.69
N ILE A 9 0.71 -8.72 -4.35
CA ILE A 9 0.61 -7.30 -3.99
C ILE A 9 -0.02 -7.12 -2.60
N VAL A 10 -1.13 -7.82 -2.31
CA VAL A 10 -1.78 -7.76 -1.00
C VAL A 10 -0.87 -8.33 0.08
N ALA A 11 -0.24 -9.49 -0.15
CA ALA A 11 0.69 -10.11 0.80
C ALA A 11 1.87 -9.19 1.16
N ARG A 12 2.35 -8.38 0.22
CA ARG A 12 3.42 -7.38 0.45
C ARG A 12 2.93 -6.10 1.10
N ALA A 13 1.66 -5.71 0.91
CA ALA A 13 1.08 -4.54 1.56
C ALA A 13 0.64 -4.80 3.02
N LEU A 14 0.18 -6.03 3.33
CA LEU A 14 -0.35 -6.42 4.64
C LEU A 14 0.53 -6.05 5.86
N PRO A 15 1.88 -6.18 5.83
CA PRO A 15 2.73 -5.78 6.96
C PRO A 15 2.59 -4.31 7.35
N LEU A 16 2.53 -3.38 6.38
CA LEU A 16 2.32 -1.96 6.69
C LEU A 16 0.85 -1.67 7.00
N ILE A 17 -0.10 -2.33 6.35
CA ILE A 17 -1.54 -2.19 6.66
C ILE A 17 -1.83 -2.55 8.13
N HIS A 18 -1.25 -3.65 8.65
CA HIS A 18 -1.40 -4.02 10.05
C HIS A 18 -0.76 -3.00 11.01
N VAL A 19 0.37 -2.41 10.63
CA VAL A 19 1.07 -1.37 11.40
C VAL A 19 0.27 -0.06 11.41
N GLU A 20 -0.29 0.38 10.28
CA GLU A 20 -1.09 1.61 10.20
C GLU A 20 -2.41 1.51 11.00
N ARG A 21 -2.92 0.31 11.30
CA ARG A 21 -4.03 0.15 12.27
C ARG A 21 -3.63 0.51 13.71
N GLU A 22 -2.33 0.48 14.06
CA GLU A 22 -1.85 1.03 15.34
C GLU A 22 -1.88 2.57 15.33
N ALA A 23 -1.76 3.20 14.16
CA ALA A 23 -1.85 4.66 14.01
C ALA A 23 -3.28 5.19 14.25
N GLU A 24 -4.31 4.37 14.03
CA GLU A 24 -5.72 4.70 14.32
C GLU A 24 -5.98 4.99 15.82
N GLN A 25 -5.06 4.63 16.71
CA GLN A 25 -5.14 4.85 18.15
C GLN A 25 -4.25 6.03 18.63
N LEU A 26 -3.71 6.84 17.71
CA LEU A 26 -2.80 7.94 18.04
C LEU A 26 -3.54 9.29 18.03
N ASP A 27 -3.96 9.74 19.22
CA ASP A 27 -4.70 10.99 19.42
C ASP A 27 -3.88 12.28 19.17
N THR A 28 -2.57 12.18 18.84
CA THR A 28 -1.70 13.36 18.65
C THR A 28 -0.80 13.28 17.43
N GLN A 29 -0.59 14.45 16.79
CA GLN A 29 0.31 14.64 15.65
C GLN A 29 1.74 14.20 15.97
N GLU A 30 2.26 14.53 17.15
CA GLU A 30 3.62 14.14 17.58
C GLU A 30 3.77 12.62 17.71
N ALA A 31 2.75 11.92 18.23
CA ALA A 31 2.77 10.47 18.31
C ALA A 31 2.72 9.81 16.92
N TYR A 32 1.94 10.38 16.00
CA TYR A 32 1.85 9.96 14.60
C TYR A 32 3.15 10.21 13.82
N GLU A 33 3.82 11.35 14.02
CA GLU A 33 5.15 11.66 13.46
C GLU A 33 6.24 10.74 14.02
N ALA A 34 6.22 10.45 15.32
CA ALA A 34 7.14 9.51 15.94
C ALA A 34 6.88 8.06 15.46
N PHE A 35 5.63 7.69 15.23
CA PHE A 35 5.24 6.41 14.60
C PHE A 35 5.74 6.31 13.15
N ARG A 36 5.54 7.37 12.36
CA ARG A 36 6.06 7.54 10.99
C ARG A 36 7.57 7.36 10.93
N ALA A 37 8.31 8.00 11.83
CA ALA A 37 9.77 7.87 11.91
C ALA A 37 10.23 6.43 12.21
N ARG A 38 9.53 5.69 13.09
CA ARG A 38 9.82 4.28 13.39
C ARG A 38 9.56 3.36 12.18
N HIS A 39 8.51 3.63 11.40
CA HIS A 39 8.07 2.75 10.32
C HIS A 39 8.50 3.16 8.91
N ALA A 40 9.27 4.25 8.76
CA ALA A 40 9.79 4.74 7.48
C ALA A 40 10.57 3.66 6.69
N GLU A 41 11.35 2.82 7.38
CA GLU A 41 12.08 1.70 6.76
C GLU A 41 11.12 0.62 6.21
N LEU A 42 10.13 0.19 7.01
CA LEU A 42 9.12 -0.78 6.58
C LEU A 42 8.33 -0.26 5.38
N ASN A 43 7.88 0.99 5.43
CA ASN A 43 7.22 1.65 4.31
C ASN A 43 8.09 1.64 3.04
N ARG A 44 9.38 2.00 3.13
CA ARG A 44 10.30 1.98 1.99
C ARG A 44 10.49 0.57 1.44
N GLN A 45 10.57 -0.44 2.31
CA GLN A 45 10.69 -1.84 1.92
C GLN A 45 9.42 -2.33 1.21
N VAL A 46 8.23 -2.04 1.74
CA VAL A 46 6.94 -2.39 1.12
C VAL A 46 6.78 -1.72 -0.24
N ILE A 47 7.08 -0.42 -0.37
CA ILE A 47 7.02 0.28 -1.67
C ILE A 47 7.98 -0.36 -2.69
N ASN A 48 9.21 -0.72 -2.28
CA ASN A 48 10.17 -1.37 -3.16
C ASN A 48 9.77 -2.82 -3.51
N GLN A 49 9.17 -3.56 -2.59
CA GLN A 49 8.62 -4.90 -2.83
C GLN A 49 7.41 -4.84 -3.78
N LEU A 50 6.54 -3.84 -3.64
CA LEU A 50 5.47 -3.57 -4.60
C LEU A 50 6.07 -3.23 -5.98
N ARG A 51 7.12 -2.39 -6.05
CA ARG A 51 7.83 -2.10 -7.30
C ARG A 51 8.43 -3.35 -7.97
N ALA A 52 8.83 -4.35 -7.20
CA ALA A 52 9.32 -5.63 -7.73
C ALA A 52 8.23 -6.61 -8.23
N CYS A 53 6.92 -6.32 -8.09
CA CYS A 53 5.85 -7.26 -8.47
C CYS A 53 5.51 -7.30 -9.98
N GLY A 54 6.21 -6.57 -10.85
CA GLY A 54 6.04 -6.68 -12.32
C GLY A 54 4.73 -6.14 -12.94
N TRP A 55 3.74 -5.75 -12.14
CA TRP A 55 2.53 -5.02 -12.58
C TRP A 55 2.82 -3.73 -13.34
N MET A 56 3.96 -3.09 -13.06
CA MET A 56 4.36 -1.81 -13.64
C MET A 56 5.31 -2.06 -14.81
N ARG A 57 4.71 -2.37 -15.96
CA ARG A 57 5.39 -2.54 -17.24
C ARG A 57 5.71 -1.16 -17.85
N ASP A 58 6.74 -1.09 -18.68
CA ASP A 58 7.10 0.14 -19.41
C ASP A 58 6.00 0.62 -20.37
N ASP A 59 5.06 -0.27 -20.74
CA ASP A 59 3.90 0.00 -21.59
C ASP A 59 2.55 0.09 -20.82
N ALA A 60 2.55 0.02 -19.48
CA ALA A 60 1.33 -0.02 -18.68
C ALA A 60 0.54 1.30 -18.75
N THR A 61 -0.75 1.20 -19.09
CA THR A 61 -1.63 2.37 -19.21
C THR A 61 -2.31 2.72 -17.89
N THR A 62 -2.89 3.93 -17.79
CA THR A 62 -3.74 4.31 -16.65
C THR A 62 -4.93 3.36 -16.44
N GLU A 63 -5.36 2.63 -17.48
CA GLU A 63 -6.44 1.66 -17.39
C GLU A 63 -5.97 0.34 -16.75
N ASP A 64 -4.86 -0.24 -17.22
CA ASP A 64 -4.19 -1.40 -16.57
C ASP A 64 -4.00 -1.17 -15.06
N MET A 65 -3.48 0.01 -14.73
CA MET A 65 -3.16 0.41 -13.37
C MET A 65 -4.43 0.63 -12.52
N SER A 66 -5.53 1.04 -13.16
CA SER A 66 -6.84 1.18 -12.53
C SER A 66 -7.48 -0.19 -12.26
N GLU A 67 -7.37 -1.15 -13.18
CA GLU A 67 -7.84 -2.52 -12.97
C GLU A 67 -7.14 -3.18 -11.78
N ILE A 68 -5.81 -3.11 -11.72
CA ILE A 68 -5.02 -3.67 -10.62
C ILE A 68 -5.35 -2.98 -9.29
N TYR A 69 -5.48 -1.64 -9.30
CA TYR A 69 -5.92 -0.88 -8.13
C TYR A 69 -7.28 -1.32 -7.61
N TYR A 70 -8.31 -1.43 -8.47
CA TYR A 70 -9.64 -1.86 -8.05
C TYR A 70 -9.72 -3.35 -7.70
N ALA A 71 -8.87 -4.21 -8.26
CA ALA A 71 -8.78 -5.61 -7.89
C ALA A 71 -8.20 -5.78 -6.47
N VAL A 72 -7.14 -5.04 -6.14
CA VAL A 72 -6.54 -5.02 -4.79
C VAL A 72 -7.53 -4.45 -3.77
N LEU A 73 -8.21 -3.33 -4.06
CA LEU A 73 -9.20 -2.74 -3.14
C LEU A 73 -10.48 -3.57 -2.95
N ARG A 74 -10.67 -4.64 -3.73
CA ARG A 74 -11.74 -5.64 -3.59
C ARG A 74 -11.23 -6.98 -3.08
N HIS A 75 -9.98 -7.07 -2.63
CA HIS A 75 -9.44 -8.31 -2.11
C HIS A 75 -10.06 -8.64 -0.73
N PRO A 76 -10.51 -9.89 -0.47
CA PRO A 76 -11.21 -10.25 0.77
C PRO A 76 -10.46 -9.91 2.07
N ALA A 77 -9.13 -9.92 2.05
CA ALA A 77 -8.31 -9.49 3.21
C ALA A 77 -8.48 -8.01 3.59
N LEU A 78 -9.01 -7.17 2.69
CA LEU A 78 -9.21 -5.73 2.88
C LEU A 78 -10.71 -5.33 2.90
N GLU A 79 -11.63 -6.21 2.48
CA GLU A 79 -13.07 -5.87 2.38
C GLU A 79 -13.68 -5.40 3.71
N GLY A 80 -13.24 -6.00 4.82
CA GLY A 80 -13.75 -5.72 6.18
C GLY A 80 -13.35 -4.35 6.76
N SER A 81 -12.44 -3.60 6.13
CA SER A 81 -11.91 -2.34 6.66
C SER A 81 -11.89 -1.25 5.59
N ALA A 82 -12.37 -0.04 5.92
CA ALA A 82 -12.22 1.11 5.04
C ALA A 82 -10.79 1.69 5.11
N SER A 83 -10.15 1.60 6.28
CA SER A 83 -8.79 2.07 6.54
C SER A 83 -7.76 1.25 5.77
N ASP A 84 -7.83 -0.08 5.84
CA ASP A 84 -6.91 -0.99 5.13
C ASP A 84 -6.90 -0.72 3.62
N ARG A 85 -8.07 -0.43 3.04
CA ARG A 85 -8.23 -0.07 1.63
C ARG A 85 -7.69 1.33 1.32
N ALA A 86 -7.78 2.28 2.25
CA ALA A 86 -7.13 3.58 2.10
C ALA A 86 -5.59 3.45 2.14
N VAL A 87 -5.04 2.64 3.04
CA VAL A 87 -3.60 2.36 3.15
C VAL A 87 -3.10 1.62 1.90
N ALA A 88 -3.73 0.51 1.51
CA ALA A 88 -3.40 -0.24 0.30
C ALA A 88 -3.48 0.64 -0.97
N GLY A 89 -4.54 1.46 -1.08
CA GLY A 89 -4.69 2.39 -2.20
C GLY A 89 -3.64 3.50 -2.23
N SER A 90 -3.13 3.92 -1.07
CA SER A 90 -2.05 4.91 -0.96
C SER A 90 -0.70 4.29 -1.35
N LEU A 91 -0.40 3.10 -0.84
CA LEU A 91 0.79 2.31 -1.19
C LEU A 91 0.89 2.06 -2.69
N LEU A 92 -0.20 1.68 -3.36
CA LEU A 92 -0.22 1.48 -4.81
C LEU A 92 0.03 2.77 -5.59
N LYS A 93 -0.57 3.89 -5.18
CA LYS A 93 -0.39 5.19 -5.85
C LYS A 93 1.06 5.67 -5.77
N GLU A 94 1.71 5.49 -4.63
CA GLU A 94 3.14 5.79 -4.46
C GLU A 94 4.02 4.80 -5.23
N ALA A 95 3.79 3.49 -5.11
CA ALA A 95 4.57 2.50 -5.83
C ALA A 95 4.57 2.75 -7.36
N TRP A 96 3.41 3.14 -7.93
CA TRP A 96 3.26 3.55 -9.32
C TRP A 96 3.90 4.89 -9.68
N LYS A 97 3.58 5.98 -8.97
CA LYS A 97 3.95 7.31 -9.43
C LYS A 97 5.31 7.80 -8.94
N GLY A 98 5.84 7.23 -7.85
CA GLY A 98 6.96 7.84 -7.10
C GLY A 98 6.62 9.22 -6.53
N VAL A 99 5.33 9.52 -6.37
CA VAL A 99 4.82 10.80 -5.85
C VAL A 99 4.75 10.71 -4.33
N HIS A 100 5.96 10.71 -3.75
CA HIS A 100 6.26 10.71 -2.33
C HIS A 100 5.76 9.48 -1.54
N GLY A 101 6.71 8.63 -1.14
CA GLY A 101 6.55 7.82 0.07
C GLY A 101 6.59 8.69 1.32
N TRP A 102 7.04 8.14 2.45
CA TRP A 102 7.43 8.93 3.62
C TRP A 102 8.73 9.69 3.32
N ALA A 103 8.59 10.79 2.57
CA ALA A 103 9.65 11.57 1.91
C ALA A 103 9.22 13.04 1.75
N GLY A 104 9.28 13.78 2.86
CA GLY A 104 8.65 15.09 3.07
C GLY A 104 7.82 15.03 4.34
#